data_AF-A0A2V2V3T1-F1
#
_entry.id   AF-A0A2V2V3T1-F1
#
_cell.length_a   1.000
_cell.length_b   1.000
_cell.length_c   1.000
_cell.angle_alpha   90.00
_cell.angle_beta   90.00
_cell.angle_gamma   90.00
#
_symmetry.space_group_name_H-M   'P 1'
#
loop_
_entity.id
_entity.type
_entity.pdbx_description
1 polymer ?
#
loop_
_entity_poly.entity_id
_entity_poly.type
_entity_poly.pdbx_seq_one_letter_code
_entity_poly.pdbx_strand_id
1 'polypeptide(L)'
;MRRRMQQLRSDERKAAKAEARREQWLLEQHPYLDGVALAGLPLSKLGLSEDEEFTRLAEEHTVLAASPEKNAEALAAKEQCLKARAAQLAAAVVRQEAALREQMPYLMHLPLTWRCVSCTWRAIPSLWLSLRKHAALCEDPDRAGGAEAKRLERAMRIGEENCGDVVEARRRALVETENLHEEVPVPAGGAGSRCCHWEVGLVRIRVSALSHELDGLRADPTKNAEQIAATERAVRARAMELGSAKLQATEEEQRKYPFLPRRVDDVLMSDLRLAEDGVFQELVARRDALVAAGPGSNPELLTATERQLRGRASELAAANKAVDAFRTDEDEAVRARNPFLESNEVKLVPCASWVSRATPTYAALANERLQLMQSPVRNAAAIAATEEALRGRVEELALARAAAEDVLLAKYPFFATLPGLCCWQMRI
;
A
#
# COMPACT_ATOMS: atom_id res chain seq x y z
N MET A 1 -24.01 -15.24 6.33
CA MET A 1 -23.43 -15.47 4.98
C MET A 1 -23.91 -14.46 3.92
N ARG A 2 -25.21 -14.31 3.63
CA ARG A 2 -25.70 -13.39 2.56
C ARG A 2 -25.19 -11.94 2.67
N ARG A 3 -25.25 -11.34 3.86
CA ARG A 3 -24.76 -9.96 4.10
C ARG A 3 -23.26 -9.82 3.85
N ARG A 4 -22.46 -10.78 4.32
CA ARG A 4 -21.02 -10.81 4.06
C ARG A 4 -20.70 -10.93 2.56
N MET A 5 -21.48 -11.69 1.80
CA MET A 5 -21.31 -11.74 0.34
C MET A 5 -21.62 -10.40 -0.33
N GLN A 6 -22.64 -9.67 0.14
CA GLN A 6 -22.95 -8.33 -0.36
C GLN A 6 -21.80 -7.35 -0.08
N GLN A 7 -21.24 -7.41 1.13
CA GLN A 7 -20.06 -6.62 1.52
C GLN A 7 -18.88 -6.91 0.59
N LEU A 8 -18.51 -8.18 0.39
CA LEU A 8 -17.39 -8.55 -0.49
C LEU A 8 -17.58 -8.09 -1.95
N ARG A 9 -18.82 -8.13 -2.46
CA ARG A 9 -19.14 -7.60 -3.79
C ARG A 9 -19.04 -6.07 -3.86
N SER A 10 -19.35 -5.38 -2.76
CA SER A 10 -19.15 -3.93 -2.65
C SER A 10 -17.65 -3.62 -2.67
N ASP A 11 -16.86 -4.35 -1.89
CA ASP A 11 -15.40 -4.22 -1.83
C ASP A 11 -14.75 -4.48 -3.21
N GLU A 12 -15.22 -5.49 -3.95
CA GLU A 12 -14.82 -5.72 -5.35
C GLU A 12 -15.02 -4.49 -6.24
N ARG A 13 -16.19 -3.83 -6.13
CA ARG A 13 -16.48 -2.62 -6.91
C ARG A 13 -15.62 -1.45 -6.46
N LYS A 14 -15.40 -1.29 -5.15
CA LYS A 14 -14.53 -0.25 -4.59
C LYS A 14 -13.08 -0.41 -5.07
N ALA A 15 -12.54 -1.63 -5.00
CA ALA A 15 -11.21 -1.92 -5.51
C ALA A 15 -11.07 -1.60 -7.01
N ALA A 16 -12.06 -1.97 -7.83
CA ALA A 16 -12.06 -1.66 -9.26
C ALA A 16 -12.12 -0.14 -9.54
N LYS A 17 -12.91 0.62 -8.77
CA LYS A 17 -12.94 2.09 -8.86
C LYS A 17 -11.60 2.70 -8.50
N ALA A 18 -10.96 2.26 -7.41
CA ALA A 18 -9.65 2.75 -7.00
C ALA A 18 -8.58 2.49 -8.09
N GLU A 19 -8.57 1.30 -8.69
CA GLU A 19 -7.66 0.99 -9.81
C GLU A 19 -7.94 1.89 -11.03
N ALA A 20 -9.21 2.08 -11.39
CA ALA A 20 -9.58 2.95 -12.52
C ALA A 20 -9.17 4.42 -12.27
N ARG A 21 -9.36 4.94 -11.05
CA ARG A 21 -8.91 6.29 -10.69
C ARG A 21 -7.40 6.42 -10.74
N ARG A 22 -6.66 5.43 -10.23
CA ARG A 22 -5.20 5.39 -10.30
C ARG A 22 -4.72 5.40 -11.76
N GLU A 23 -5.36 4.62 -12.62
CA GLU A 23 -5.04 4.56 -14.03
C GLU A 23 -5.33 5.88 -14.74
N GLN A 24 -6.50 6.48 -14.48
CA GLN A 24 -6.87 7.78 -15.02
C GLN A 24 -5.88 8.87 -14.57
N TRP A 25 -5.49 8.88 -13.29
CA TRP A 25 -4.50 9.81 -12.78
C TRP A 25 -3.15 9.67 -13.49
N LEU A 26 -2.69 8.43 -13.72
CA LEU A 26 -1.44 8.18 -14.45
C LEU A 26 -1.53 8.68 -15.90
N LEU A 27 -2.67 8.53 -16.55
CA LEU A 27 -2.92 9.08 -17.89
C LEU A 27 -2.96 10.61 -17.88
N GLU A 28 -3.54 11.24 -16.86
CA GLU A 28 -3.53 12.70 -16.72
C GLU A 28 -2.11 13.25 -16.52
N GLN A 29 -1.23 12.53 -15.80
CA GLN A 29 0.19 12.90 -15.67
C GLN A 29 1.01 12.60 -16.92
N HIS A 30 0.64 11.56 -17.67
CA HIS A 30 1.35 11.11 -18.86
C HIS A 30 0.40 10.98 -20.07
N PRO A 31 -0.20 12.08 -20.58
CA PRO A 31 -1.22 12.01 -21.64
C PRO A 31 -0.72 11.36 -22.93
N TYR A 32 0.59 11.48 -23.21
CA TYR A 32 1.24 10.84 -24.35
C TYR A 32 1.27 9.31 -24.26
N LEU A 33 0.93 8.69 -23.13
CA LEU A 33 0.80 7.23 -23.02
C LEU A 33 -0.60 6.71 -23.37
N ASP A 34 -1.56 7.59 -23.64
CA ASP A 34 -2.89 7.17 -24.06
C ASP A 34 -2.84 6.38 -25.38
N GLY A 35 -3.58 5.27 -25.42
CA GLY A 35 -3.62 4.35 -26.56
C GLY A 35 -2.33 3.56 -26.85
N VAL A 36 -1.28 3.67 -26.03
CA VAL A 36 -0.03 2.93 -26.24
C VAL A 36 -0.22 1.44 -25.90
N ALA A 37 0.19 0.56 -26.83
CA ALA A 37 0.12 -0.88 -26.63
C ALA A 37 1.19 -1.37 -25.63
N LEU A 38 0.81 -1.50 -24.36
CA LEU A 38 1.69 -1.93 -23.28
C LEU A 38 1.52 -3.41 -22.95
N ALA A 39 1.43 -4.27 -23.97
CA ALA A 39 1.23 -5.72 -23.83
C ALA A 39 0.01 -6.11 -22.94
N GLY A 40 -1.05 -5.29 -22.95
CA GLY A 40 -2.25 -5.48 -22.12
C GLY A 40 -2.05 -5.15 -20.64
N LEU A 41 -0.96 -4.45 -20.28
CA LEU A 41 -0.69 -3.98 -18.93
C LEU A 41 -1.28 -2.58 -18.72
N PRO A 42 -1.96 -2.33 -17.59
CA PRO A 42 -2.27 -0.96 -17.18
C PRO A 42 -1.00 -0.24 -16.70
N LEU A 43 -0.94 1.09 -16.85
CA LEU A 43 0.17 1.96 -16.45
C LEU A 43 0.53 1.75 -14.97
N SER A 44 -0.48 1.53 -14.14
CA SER A 44 -0.33 1.26 -12.70
C SER A 44 0.50 0.03 -12.34
N LYS A 45 0.88 -0.81 -13.32
CA LYS A 45 1.70 -2.02 -13.13
C LYS A 45 3.11 -1.88 -13.73
N LEU A 46 3.44 -0.74 -14.35
CA LEU A 46 4.73 -0.53 -15.02
C LEU A 46 5.83 0.02 -14.10
N GLY A 47 5.46 0.56 -12.94
CA GLY A 47 6.42 1.18 -12.02
C GLY A 47 7.10 2.41 -12.63
N LEU A 48 6.32 3.27 -13.31
CA LEU A 48 6.85 4.45 -14.01
C LEU A 48 7.58 5.42 -13.08
N SER A 49 7.12 5.53 -11.82
CA SER A 49 7.73 6.36 -10.77
C SER A 49 9.05 5.82 -10.24
N GLU A 50 9.28 4.51 -10.35
CA GLU A 50 10.48 3.82 -9.88
C GLU A 50 11.57 3.79 -10.96
N ASP A 51 11.21 4.00 -12.23
CA ASP A 51 12.15 3.98 -13.35
C ASP A 51 12.87 5.32 -13.50
N GLU A 52 14.16 5.35 -13.16
CA GLU A 52 15.01 6.56 -13.21
C GLU A 52 15.09 7.17 -14.62
N GLU A 53 15.10 6.33 -15.66
CA GLU A 53 15.15 6.80 -17.03
C GLU A 53 13.83 7.46 -17.45
N PHE A 54 12.70 6.81 -17.16
CA PHE A 54 11.37 7.37 -17.43
C PHE A 54 11.14 8.67 -16.68
N THR A 55 11.43 8.69 -15.37
CA THR A 55 11.28 9.89 -14.54
C THR A 55 12.14 11.05 -15.04
N ARG A 56 13.41 10.83 -15.38
CA ARG A 56 14.28 11.85 -16.00
C ARG A 56 13.70 12.36 -17.32
N LEU A 57 13.26 11.45 -18.20
CA LEU A 57 12.65 11.84 -19.48
C LEU A 57 11.35 12.63 -19.29
N ALA A 58 10.55 12.30 -18.28
CA ALA A 58 9.33 13.00 -17.95
C ALA A 58 9.62 14.41 -17.41
N GLU A 59 10.65 14.57 -16.57
CA GLU A 59 11.11 15.88 -16.11
C GLU A 59 11.57 16.76 -17.26
N GLU A 60 12.39 16.22 -18.17
CA GLU A 60 12.82 16.95 -19.37
C GLU A 60 11.62 17.33 -20.27
N HIS A 61 10.63 16.44 -20.40
CA HIS A 61 9.38 16.74 -21.11
C HIS A 61 8.62 17.90 -20.45
N THR A 62 8.49 17.92 -19.12
CA THR A 62 7.82 19.03 -18.42
C THR A 62 8.50 20.39 -18.64
N VAL A 63 9.83 20.42 -18.68
CA VAL A 63 10.60 21.63 -18.97
C VAL A 63 10.37 22.11 -20.40
N LEU A 64 10.39 21.19 -21.37
CA LEU A 64 10.12 21.52 -22.77
C LEU A 64 8.67 21.97 -23.01
N ALA A 65 7.73 21.38 -22.26
CA ALA A 65 6.29 21.66 -22.34
C ALA A 65 5.93 23.07 -21.84
N ALA A 66 6.83 23.74 -21.11
CA ALA A 66 6.65 25.15 -20.74
C ALA A 66 6.69 26.12 -21.93
N SER A 67 7.20 25.69 -23.10
CA SER A 67 7.22 26.48 -24.33
C SER A 67 7.01 25.58 -25.56
N PRO A 68 5.80 25.04 -25.74
CA PRO A 68 5.55 23.96 -26.69
C PRO A 68 5.73 24.39 -28.14
N GLU A 69 5.41 25.64 -28.48
CA GLU A 69 5.55 26.19 -29.83
C GLU A 69 7.00 26.21 -30.32
N LYS A 70 7.97 26.44 -29.41
CA LYS A 70 9.40 26.49 -29.73
C LYS A 70 10.06 25.11 -29.69
N ASN A 71 9.44 24.16 -28.99
CA ASN A 71 10.02 22.86 -28.65
C ASN A 71 9.26 21.69 -29.29
N ALA A 72 8.41 21.93 -30.30
CA ALA A 72 7.50 20.91 -30.83
C ALA A 72 8.20 19.61 -31.27
N GLU A 73 9.29 19.71 -32.04
CA GLU A 73 10.06 18.54 -32.48
C GLU A 73 10.74 17.82 -31.31
N ALA A 74 11.31 18.58 -30.36
CA ALA A 74 11.95 18.03 -29.17
C ALA A 74 10.93 17.34 -28.26
N LEU A 75 9.73 17.90 -28.10
CA LEU A 75 8.61 17.28 -27.37
C LEU A 75 8.17 15.98 -28.02
N ALA A 76 7.94 15.97 -29.33
CA ALA A 76 7.55 14.77 -30.06
C ALA A 76 8.61 13.66 -29.93
N ALA A 77 9.89 14.01 -30.04
CA ALA A 77 11.00 13.07 -29.83
C ALA A 77 11.03 12.53 -28.38
N LYS A 78 10.82 13.40 -27.38
CA LYS A 78 10.77 12.97 -25.97
C LYS A 78 9.57 12.08 -25.67
N GLU A 79 8.40 12.39 -26.22
CA GLU A 79 7.22 11.53 -26.10
C GLU A 79 7.44 10.17 -26.75
N GLN A 80 8.14 10.09 -27.89
CA GLN A 80 8.53 8.82 -28.48
C GLN A 80 9.48 8.03 -27.56
N CYS A 81 10.48 8.69 -26.95
CA CYS A 81 11.36 8.05 -25.97
C CYS A 81 10.58 7.52 -24.74
N LEU A 82 9.64 8.32 -24.22
CA LEU A 82 8.78 7.94 -23.09
C LEU A 82 7.88 6.75 -23.43
N LYS A 83 7.24 6.76 -24.61
CA LYS A 83 6.45 5.63 -25.13
C LYS A 83 7.30 4.38 -25.28
N ALA A 84 8.50 4.51 -25.86
CA ALA A 84 9.43 3.40 -26.03
C ALA A 84 9.88 2.83 -24.68
N ARG A 85 10.19 3.69 -23.70
CA ARG A 85 10.57 3.25 -22.35
C ARG A 85 9.44 2.54 -21.64
N ALA A 86 8.21 3.06 -21.70
CA ALA A 86 7.03 2.40 -21.14
C ALA A 86 6.79 1.01 -21.78
N ALA A 87 6.95 0.90 -23.11
CA ALA A 87 6.85 -0.39 -23.79
C ALA A 87 7.97 -1.37 -23.39
N GLN A 88 9.19 -0.90 -23.17
CA GLN A 88 10.29 -1.71 -22.65
C GLN A 88 10.01 -2.22 -21.23
N LEU A 89 9.49 -1.35 -20.35
CA LEU A 89 9.07 -1.74 -19.00
C LEU A 89 7.96 -2.78 -19.05
N ALA A 90 6.95 -2.59 -19.91
CA ALA A 90 5.89 -3.56 -20.08
C ALA A 90 6.42 -4.92 -20.55
N ALA A 91 7.31 -4.92 -21.55
CA ALA A 91 7.96 -6.14 -22.02
C ALA A 91 8.84 -6.79 -20.94
N ALA A 92 9.50 -6.00 -20.10
CA ALA A 92 10.29 -6.50 -18.98
C ALA A 92 9.39 -7.19 -17.93
N VAL A 93 8.25 -6.58 -17.56
CA VAL A 93 7.27 -7.20 -16.65
C VAL A 93 6.75 -8.52 -17.21
N VAL A 94 6.40 -8.58 -18.50
CA VAL A 94 5.95 -9.82 -19.15
C VAL A 94 7.05 -10.89 -19.17
N ARG A 95 8.29 -10.53 -19.51
CA ARG A 95 9.43 -11.47 -19.50
C ARG A 95 9.72 -11.98 -18.10
N GLN A 96 9.71 -11.11 -17.09
CA GLN A 96 9.90 -11.51 -15.69
C GLN A 96 8.79 -12.45 -15.23
N GLU A 97 7.55 -12.16 -15.57
CA GLU A 97 6.41 -13.03 -15.26
C GLU A 97 6.55 -14.40 -15.92
N ALA A 98 6.93 -14.45 -17.20
CA ALA A 98 7.17 -15.70 -17.92
C ALA A 98 8.32 -16.51 -17.31
N ALA A 99 9.44 -15.86 -16.98
CA ALA A 99 10.58 -16.50 -16.33
C ALA A 99 10.24 -17.04 -14.94
N LEU A 100 9.43 -16.30 -14.16
CA LEU A 100 8.95 -16.78 -12.87
C LEU A 100 8.05 -18.01 -13.03
N ARG A 101 7.16 -18.02 -14.03
CA ARG A 101 6.28 -19.16 -14.33
C ARG A 101 7.03 -20.39 -14.83
N GLU A 102 8.07 -20.20 -15.63
CA GLU A 102 8.94 -21.30 -16.08
C GLU A 102 9.71 -21.92 -14.90
N GLN A 103 10.24 -21.07 -14.00
CA GLN A 103 10.89 -21.53 -12.77
C GLN A 103 9.90 -22.17 -11.78
N MET A 104 8.60 -21.91 -11.95
CA MET A 104 7.54 -22.28 -11.02
C MET A 104 6.35 -22.91 -11.78
N PRO A 105 6.48 -24.12 -12.34
CA PRO A 105 5.43 -24.74 -13.17
C PRO A 105 4.13 -25.02 -12.40
N TYR A 106 4.17 -25.04 -11.06
CA TYR A 106 3.01 -25.14 -10.19
C TYR A 106 2.39 -23.76 -9.84
N LEU A 107 2.88 -22.63 -10.36
CA LEU A 107 2.15 -21.36 -10.29
C LEU A 107 1.25 -21.13 -11.52
N MET A 108 1.23 -22.08 -12.46
CA MET A 108 0.52 -21.99 -13.74
C MET A 108 -1.01 -21.96 -13.60
N HIS A 109 -1.56 -22.44 -12.48
CA HIS A 109 -2.99 -22.38 -12.17
C HIS A 109 -3.43 -21.08 -11.50
N LEU A 110 -2.51 -20.18 -11.15
CA LEU A 110 -2.88 -18.86 -10.66
C LEU A 110 -3.45 -18.02 -11.83
N PRO A 111 -4.56 -17.30 -11.62
CA PRO A 111 -5.11 -16.40 -12.62
C PRO A 111 -4.02 -15.47 -13.21
N LEU A 112 -4.06 -15.19 -14.52
CA LEU A 112 -3.12 -14.23 -15.16
C LEU A 112 -3.18 -12.81 -14.55
N THR A 113 -4.23 -12.51 -13.78
CA THR A 113 -4.36 -11.29 -12.98
C THR A 113 -3.45 -11.30 -11.75
N TRP A 114 -3.05 -12.48 -11.25
CA TRP A 114 -2.06 -12.68 -10.20
C TRP A 114 -0.70 -12.72 -10.87
N ARG A 115 -0.05 -11.57 -10.94
CA ARG A 115 1.30 -11.48 -11.49
C ARG A 115 2.27 -11.94 -10.42
N CYS A 116 2.99 -13.03 -10.69
CA CYS A 116 4.09 -13.49 -9.86
C CYS A 116 5.08 -12.34 -9.58
N VAL A 117 5.33 -11.45 -10.53
CA VAL A 117 6.21 -10.27 -10.31
C VAL A 117 5.73 -9.38 -9.15
N SER A 118 4.42 -9.33 -8.89
CA SER A 118 3.83 -8.47 -7.86
C SER A 118 3.77 -9.10 -6.47
N CYS A 119 4.03 -10.40 -6.34
CA CYS A 119 4.09 -11.03 -5.03
C CYS A 119 5.53 -10.97 -4.54
N THR A 120 5.70 -10.67 -3.27
CA THR A 120 6.98 -10.55 -2.57
C THR A 120 7.69 -11.89 -2.40
N TRP A 121 7.66 -12.77 -3.40
CA TRP A 121 8.33 -14.06 -3.39
C TRP A 121 9.82 -13.93 -3.10
N ARG A 122 10.45 -12.87 -3.64
CA ARG A 122 11.85 -12.49 -3.38
C ARG A 122 12.12 -12.20 -1.90
N ALA A 123 11.10 -11.76 -1.16
CA ALA A 123 11.17 -11.51 0.26
C ALA A 123 10.85 -12.75 1.12
N ILE A 124 10.63 -13.93 0.54
CA ILE A 124 10.51 -15.21 1.25
C ILE A 124 11.75 -16.08 0.93
N PRO A 125 12.90 -15.86 1.60
CA PRO A 125 14.14 -16.60 1.34
C PRO A 125 13.99 -18.12 1.45
N SER A 126 13.12 -18.59 2.34
CA SER A 126 12.84 -20.02 2.54
C SER A 126 12.17 -20.66 1.32
N LEU A 127 11.32 -19.92 0.60
CA LEU A 127 10.68 -20.37 -0.62
C LEU A 127 11.69 -20.48 -1.76
N TRP A 128 12.54 -19.46 -1.95
CA TRP A 128 13.62 -19.49 -2.94
C TRP A 128 14.63 -20.60 -2.68
N LEU A 129 14.97 -20.85 -1.41
CA LEU A 129 15.83 -21.96 -1.04
C LEU A 129 15.19 -23.31 -1.39
N SER A 130 13.89 -23.45 -1.13
CA SER A 130 13.12 -24.65 -1.46
C SER A 130 13.04 -24.88 -2.97
N LEU A 131 12.87 -23.81 -3.74
CA LEU A 131 12.88 -23.82 -5.20
C LEU A 131 14.22 -24.31 -5.75
N ARG A 132 15.32 -23.72 -5.30
CA ARG A 132 16.67 -24.10 -5.78
C ARG A 132 16.99 -25.56 -5.46
N LYS A 133 16.56 -26.04 -4.28
CA LYS A 133 16.70 -27.45 -3.89
C LYS A 133 15.85 -28.37 -4.77
N HIS A 134 14.61 -27.97 -5.10
CA HIS A 134 13.74 -28.75 -5.97
C HIS A 134 14.28 -28.82 -7.40
N ALA A 135 14.69 -27.69 -7.97
CA ALA A 135 15.30 -27.63 -9.30
C ALA A 135 16.53 -28.55 -9.41
N ALA A 136 17.44 -28.51 -8.41
CA ALA A 136 18.61 -29.39 -8.36
C ALA A 136 18.23 -30.88 -8.24
N LEU A 137 17.14 -31.21 -7.54
CA LEU A 137 16.64 -32.59 -7.46
C LEU A 137 16.00 -33.07 -8.77
N CYS A 138 15.43 -32.16 -9.55
CA CYS A 138 14.80 -32.47 -10.83
C CYS A 138 15.81 -32.64 -11.99
N GLU A 139 17.08 -32.25 -11.82
CA GLU A 139 18.16 -32.57 -12.76
C GLU A 139 18.43 -34.09 -12.84
N ASP A 140 18.15 -34.82 -11.76
CA ASP A 140 18.25 -36.28 -11.70
C ASP A 140 16.85 -36.92 -11.90
N PRO A 141 16.61 -37.62 -13.02
CA PRO A 141 15.30 -38.19 -13.34
C PRO A 141 14.80 -39.21 -12.31
N ASP A 142 15.70 -39.88 -11.58
CA ASP A 142 15.32 -40.84 -10.54
C ASP A 142 14.82 -40.14 -9.25
N ARG A 143 15.19 -38.87 -9.06
CA ARG A 143 14.85 -38.06 -7.87
C ARG A 143 13.72 -37.06 -8.13
N ALA A 144 13.47 -36.70 -9.39
CA ALA A 144 12.45 -35.73 -9.81
C ALA A 144 11.02 -36.07 -9.34
N GLY A 145 10.73 -37.33 -8.98
CA GLY A 145 9.44 -37.77 -8.43
C GLY A 145 9.50 -38.28 -6.98
N GLY A 146 10.65 -38.13 -6.32
CA GLY A 146 10.94 -38.69 -5.00
C GLY A 146 10.18 -38.02 -3.85
N ALA A 147 10.26 -38.61 -2.65
CA ALA A 147 9.59 -38.10 -1.46
C ALA A 147 10.05 -36.68 -1.07
N GLU A 148 11.32 -36.34 -1.30
CA GLU A 148 11.89 -35.03 -1.03
C GLU A 148 11.41 -33.96 -2.02
N ALA A 149 11.40 -34.28 -3.33
CA ALA A 149 10.80 -33.42 -4.36
C ALA A 149 9.33 -33.12 -4.04
N LYS A 150 8.53 -34.15 -3.70
CA LYS A 150 7.12 -33.98 -3.28
C LYS A 150 6.96 -33.19 -1.98
N ARG A 151 7.91 -33.24 -1.05
CA ARG A 151 7.89 -32.41 0.17
C ARG A 151 8.16 -30.95 -0.16
N LEU A 152 9.14 -30.68 -1.01
CA LEU A 152 9.45 -29.33 -1.48
C LEU A 152 8.28 -28.77 -2.28
N GLU A 153 7.65 -29.54 -3.16
CA GLU A 153 6.43 -29.13 -3.88
C GLU A 153 5.29 -28.74 -2.94
N ARG A 154 5.04 -29.52 -1.87
CA ARG A 154 4.05 -29.14 -0.84
C ARG A 154 4.42 -27.87 -0.11
N ALA A 155 5.70 -27.70 0.25
CA ALA A 155 6.17 -26.46 0.88
C ALA A 155 6.03 -25.25 -0.04
N MET A 156 6.25 -25.44 -1.35
CA MET A 156 6.09 -24.40 -2.36
C MET A 156 4.62 -24.11 -2.66
N ARG A 157 3.72 -25.10 -2.54
CA ARG A 157 2.26 -24.89 -2.60
C ARG A 157 1.74 -24.00 -1.46
N ILE A 158 2.32 -24.09 -0.27
CA ILE A 158 2.02 -23.11 0.80
C ILE A 158 2.47 -21.70 0.36
N GLY A 159 3.51 -21.58 -0.47
CA GLY A 159 3.83 -20.34 -1.16
C GLY A 159 2.69 -19.81 -2.04
N GLU A 160 1.92 -20.67 -2.71
CA GLU A 160 0.74 -20.24 -3.49
C GLU A 160 -0.31 -19.55 -2.62
N GLU A 161 -0.49 -20.02 -1.39
CA GLU A 161 -1.42 -19.38 -0.44
C GLU A 161 -0.90 -17.98 -0.07
N ASN A 162 0.39 -17.85 0.23
CA ASN A 162 1.03 -16.55 0.49
C ASN A 162 0.89 -15.58 -0.71
N CYS A 163 0.85 -16.12 -1.93
CA CYS A 163 0.61 -15.35 -3.16
C CYS A 163 -0.79 -14.74 -3.18
N GLY A 164 -1.79 -15.58 -2.86
CA GLY A 164 -3.17 -15.16 -2.68
C GLY A 164 -3.29 -14.09 -1.61
N ASP A 165 -2.57 -14.24 -0.50
CA ASP A 165 -2.55 -13.25 0.59
C ASP A 165 -1.99 -11.90 0.14
N VAL A 166 -0.95 -11.87 -0.70
CA VAL A 166 -0.43 -10.59 -1.25
C VAL A 166 -1.46 -9.93 -2.17
N VAL A 167 -2.13 -10.71 -3.03
CA VAL A 167 -3.18 -10.19 -3.92
C VAL A 167 -4.35 -9.64 -3.11
N GLU A 168 -4.77 -10.37 -2.07
CA GLU A 168 -5.85 -9.96 -1.19
C GLU A 168 -5.46 -8.73 -0.36
N ALA A 169 -4.23 -8.65 0.16
CA ALA A 169 -3.71 -7.46 0.83
C ALA A 169 -3.73 -6.23 -0.10
N ARG A 170 -3.32 -6.40 -1.35
CA ARG A 170 -3.39 -5.33 -2.36
C ARG A 170 -4.83 -4.91 -2.64
N ARG A 171 -5.75 -5.88 -2.78
CA ARG A 171 -7.18 -5.60 -2.97
C ARG A 171 -7.73 -4.80 -1.79
N ARG A 172 -7.42 -5.20 -0.54
CA ARG A 172 -7.85 -4.48 0.66
C ARG A 172 -7.29 -3.06 0.68
N ALA A 173 -6.01 -2.86 0.34
CA ALA A 173 -5.43 -1.52 0.24
C ALA A 173 -6.17 -0.63 -0.78
N LEU A 174 -6.64 -1.20 -1.90
CA LEU A 174 -7.47 -0.49 -2.88
C LEU A 174 -8.87 -0.14 -2.33
N VAL A 175 -9.48 -1.05 -1.57
CA VAL A 175 -10.76 -0.79 -0.88
C VAL A 175 -10.60 0.36 0.12
N GLU A 176 -9.56 0.33 0.94
CA GLU A 176 -9.28 1.41 1.91
C GLU A 176 -9.00 2.74 1.19
N THR A 177 -8.31 2.71 0.05
CA THR A 177 -8.09 3.89 -0.78
C THR A 177 -9.41 4.49 -1.27
N GLU A 178 -10.33 3.66 -1.74
CA GLU A 178 -11.65 4.12 -2.18
C GLU A 178 -12.51 4.60 -1.00
N ASN A 179 -12.46 3.92 0.16
CA ASN A 179 -13.16 4.35 1.38
C ASN A 179 -12.70 5.77 1.77
N LEU A 180 -11.38 6.01 1.79
CA LEU A 180 -10.82 7.32 2.07
C LEU A 180 -11.26 8.37 1.05
N HIS A 181 -11.38 8.00 -0.23
CA HIS A 181 -11.86 8.91 -1.26
C HIS A 181 -13.35 9.24 -1.13
N GLU A 182 -14.18 8.28 -0.72
CA GLU A 182 -15.61 8.48 -0.45
C GLU A 182 -15.82 9.39 0.79
N GLU A 183 -15.03 9.19 1.84
CA GLU A 183 -15.07 10.01 3.06
C GLU A 183 -14.52 11.42 2.81
N VAL A 184 -13.40 11.49 2.10
CA VAL A 184 -12.70 12.73 1.75
C VAL A 184 -12.47 12.78 0.25
N PRO A 185 -13.24 13.58 -0.50
CA PRO A 185 -12.98 13.83 -1.91
C PRO A 185 -11.72 14.71 -2.07
N VAL A 186 -10.55 14.10 -1.87
CA VAL A 186 -9.27 14.66 -2.31
C VAL A 186 -9.14 14.38 -3.81
N PRO A 187 -8.98 15.41 -4.66
CA PRO A 187 -8.66 15.18 -6.06
C PRO A 187 -7.34 14.43 -6.17
N ALA A 188 -7.25 13.56 -7.17
CA ALA A 188 -6.02 12.84 -7.48
C ALA A 188 -4.97 13.85 -7.95
N GLY A 189 -4.13 14.34 -7.03
CA GLY A 189 -3.00 15.23 -7.30
C GLY A 189 -3.39 16.65 -7.73
N GLY A 190 -2.88 17.66 -7.03
CA GLY A 190 -2.74 18.97 -7.64
C GLY A 190 -1.72 18.89 -8.79
N ALA A 191 -1.94 19.63 -9.86
CA ALA A 191 -1.00 19.76 -10.97
C ALA A 191 0.42 20.05 -10.43
N GLY A 192 1.38 19.17 -10.72
CA GLY A 192 2.78 19.29 -10.29
C GLY A 192 3.22 18.40 -9.13
N SER A 193 2.33 17.65 -8.47
CA SER A 193 2.75 16.66 -7.47
C SER A 193 3.18 15.36 -8.14
N ARG A 194 4.49 15.08 -8.15
CA ARG A 194 5.12 13.84 -8.66
C ARG A 194 4.72 12.56 -7.92
N CYS A 195 3.95 12.68 -6.83
CA CYS A 195 3.40 11.55 -6.09
C CYS A 195 1.91 11.76 -5.85
N CYS A 196 1.16 10.70 -6.04
CA CYS A 196 -0.27 10.71 -5.79
C CYS A 196 -0.54 10.71 -4.30
N HIS A 197 -1.63 11.34 -3.90
CA HIS A 197 -2.05 11.35 -2.50
C HIS A 197 -2.30 9.95 -1.92
N TRP A 198 -2.70 9.01 -2.78
CA TRP A 198 -2.90 7.60 -2.45
C TRP A 198 -1.58 6.80 -2.37
N GLU A 199 -0.45 7.32 -2.88
CA GLU A 199 0.87 6.67 -2.84
C GLU A 199 1.70 7.02 -1.62
N VAL A 200 1.33 8.11 -0.94
CA VAL A 200 2.06 8.59 0.23
C VAL A 200 1.56 7.91 1.51
N GLY A 201 0.56 7.03 1.43
CA GLY A 201 0.01 6.34 2.59
C GLY A 201 -0.28 7.36 3.68
N LEU A 202 -1.15 8.33 3.35
CA LEU A 202 -1.51 9.42 4.24
C LEU A 202 -1.68 8.86 5.65
N VAL A 203 -0.91 9.40 6.58
CA VAL A 203 -0.98 9.02 7.99
C VAL A 203 -2.40 9.35 8.45
N ARG A 204 -3.26 8.32 8.43
CA ARG A 204 -4.73 8.34 8.55
C ARG A 204 -5.24 9.12 9.78
N ILE A 205 -4.38 9.32 10.77
CA ILE A 205 -4.69 9.94 12.05
C ILE A 205 -4.62 11.47 12.04
N ARG A 206 -3.81 12.10 11.19
CA ARG A 206 -3.53 13.56 11.29
C ARG A 206 -4.55 14.47 10.61
N VAL A 207 -5.64 13.89 10.11
CA VAL A 207 -6.79 14.56 9.50
C VAL A 207 -8.08 14.26 10.27
N SER A 208 -8.04 13.37 11.27
CA SER A 208 -9.20 12.81 11.97
C SER A 208 -10.16 13.88 12.50
N ALA A 209 -9.65 14.90 13.19
CA ALA A 209 -10.46 15.99 13.74
C ALA A 209 -11.28 16.73 12.67
N LEU A 210 -10.66 17.10 11.55
CA LEU A 210 -11.34 17.78 10.45
C LEU A 210 -12.33 16.83 9.72
N SER A 211 -12.02 15.54 9.67
CA SER A 211 -12.92 14.52 9.12
C SER A 211 -14.15 14.33 10.01
N HIS A 212 -13.99 14.31 11.34
CA HIS A 212 -15.10 14.18 12.29
C HIS A 212 -16.01 15.41 12.25
N GLU A 213 -15.42 16.61 12.12
CA GLU A 213 -16.16 17.84 11.91
C GLU A 213 -17.00 17.77 10.63
N LEU A 214 -16.39 17.31 9.53
CA LEU A 214 -17.07 17.16 8.25
C LEU A 214 -18.26 16.19 8.32
N ASP A 215 -18.13 15.08 9.03
CA ASP A 215 -19.23 14.13 9.26
C ASP A 215 -20.40 14.78 10.01
N GLY A 216 -20.11 15.58 11.05
CA GLY A 216 -21.13 16.31 11.79
C GLY A 216 -21.85 17.35 10.92
N LEU A 217 -21.11 18.06 10.07
CA LEU A 217 -21.70 19.03 9.14
C LEU A 217 -22.57 18.36 8.07
N ARG A 218 -22.20 17.16 7.62
CA ARG A 218 -22.96 16.36 6.62
C ARG A 218 -24.31 15.85 7.13
N ALA A 219 -24.62 15.98 8.42
CA ALA A 219 -25.95 15.68 8.95
C ALA A 219 -27.06 16.59 8.37
N ASP A 220 -26.73 17.84 8.01
CA ASP A 220 -27.61 18.76 7.29
C ASP A 220 -26.82 19.49 6.18
N PRO A 221 -26.64 18.83 5.02
CA PRO A 221 -25.76 19.33 3.98
C PRO A 221 -26.30 20.60 3.31
N THR A 222 -27.62 20.79 3.33
CA THR A 222 -28.26 22.00 2.82
C THR A 222 -27.95 23.22 3.67
N LYS A 223 -28.03 23.09 4.99
CA LYS A 223 -27.74 24.19 5.92
C LYS A 223 -26.25 24.48 6.03
N ASN A 224 -25.42 23.44 5.99
CA ASN A 224 -23.99 23.54 6.27
C ASN A 224 -23.12 23.59 5.00
N ALA A 225 -23.70 23.84 3.82
CA ALA A 225 -23.01 23.73 2.53
C ALA A 225 -21.68 24.51 2.45
N GLU A 226 -21.66 25.76 2.91
CA GLU A 226 -20.44 26.58 2.91
C GLU A 226 -19.38 26.06 3.88
N GLN A 227 -19.80 25.61 5.06
CA GLN A 227 -18.92 25.04 6.08
C GLN A 227 -18.34 23.71 5.60
N ILE A 228 -19.16 22.83 5.00
CA ILE A 228 -18.72 21.59 4.36
C ILE A 228 -17.65 21.89 3.32
N ALA A 229 -17.90 22.83 2.41
CA ALA A 229 -16.93 23.19 1.38
C ALA A 229 -15.63 23.79 1.96
N ALA A 230 -15.71 24.51 3.07
CA ALA A 230 -14.54 25.05 3.78
C ALA A 230 -13.73 23.95 4.48
N THR A 231 -14.39 23.08 5.24
CA THR A 231 -13.76 21.96 5.95
C THR A 231 -13.18 20.95 4.98
N GLU A 232 -13.83 20.65 3.85
CA GLU A 232 -13.25 19.82 2.78
C GLU A 232 -11.98 20.44 2.17
N ARG A 233 -11.95 21.76 1.97
CA ARG A 233 -10.73 22.46 1.53
C ARG A 233 -9.62 22.36 2.57
N ALA A 234 -9.95 22.52 3.86
CA ALA A 234 -8.99 22.39 4.95
C ALA A 234 -8.43 20.97 5.06
N VAL A 235 -9.30 19.96 4.95
CA VAL A 235 -8.90 18.55 4.89
C VAL A 235 -7.96 18.30 3.71
N ARG A 236 -8.31 18.74 2.51
CA ARG A 236 -7.45 18.59 1.31
C ARG A 236 -6.10 19.27 1.49
N ALA A 237 -6.07 20.49 2.02
CA ALA A 237 -4.83 21.22 2.26
C ALA A 237 -3.94 20.50 3.28
N ARG A 238 -4.51 20.03 4.39
CA ARG A 238 -3.78 19.27 5.42
C ARG A 238 -3.26 17.95 4.87
N ALA A 239 -4.07 17.27 4.08
CA ALA A 239 -3.67 16.05 3.41
C ALA A 239 -2.45 16.35 2.50
N MET A 240 -2.54 17.35 1.61
CA MET A 240 -1.44 17.79 0.72
C MET A 240 -0.15 18.13 1.46
N GLU A 241 -0.24 18.83 2.59
CA GLU A 241 0.89 19.15 3.46
C GLU A 241 1.59 17.87 3.96
N LEU A 242 0.82 16.91 4.51
CA LEU A 242 1.35 15.63 5.01
C LEU A 242 1.98 14.81 3.89
N GLY A 243 1.33 14.77 2.72
CA GLY A 243 1.85 14.10 1.53
C GLY A 243 3.19 14.68 1.08
N SER A 244 3.27 16.02 1.04
CA SER A 244 4.49 16.73 0.63
C SER A 244 5.63 16.53 1.64
N ALA A 245 5.34 16.61 2.94
CA ALA A 245 6.33 16.40 3.99
C ALA A 245 6.92 14.98 3.95
N LYS A 246 6.09 13.96 3.71
CA LYS A 246 6.56 12.57 3.59
C LYS A 246 7.37 12.32 2.32
N LEU A 247 7.01 12.98 1.20
CA LEU A 247 7.82 12.96 0.00
C LEU A 247 9.18 13.63 0.23
N GLN A 248 9.21 14.81 0.87
CA GLN A 248 10.45 15.50 1.23
C GLN A 248 11.34 14.63 2.11
N ALA A 249 10.79 13.98 3.15
CA ALA A 249 11.54 13.05 3.99
C ALA A 249 12.14 11.89 3.19
N THR A 250 11.39 11.37 2.21
CA THR A 250 11.88 10.32 1.30
C THR A 250 13.01 10.81 0.41
N GLU A 251 12.89 12.01 -0.17
CA GLU A 251 13.94 12.61 -1.00
C GLU A 251 15.21 12.93 -0.18
N GLU A 252 15.06 13.36 1.07
CA GLU A 252 16.18 13.57 1.99
C GLU A 252 16.91 12.28 2.33
N GLU A 253 16.18 11.19 2.57
CA GLU A 253 16.78 9.87 2.77
C GLU A 253 17.44 9.34 1.49
N GLN A 254 16.83 9.56 0.32
CA GLN A 254 17.43 9.17 -0.96
C GLN A 254 18.75 9.90 -1.20
N ARG A 255 18.84 11.19 -0.84
CA ARG A 255 20.11 11.95 -0.91
C ARG A 255 21.18 11.36 0.00
N LYS A 256 20.82 10.83 1.17
CA LYS A 256 21.74 10.14 2.08
C LYS A 256 22.18 8.78 1.52
N TYR A 257 21.27 8.07 0.86
CA TYR A 257 21.50 6.72 0.34
C TYR A 257 21.22 6.63 -1.17
N PRO A 258 22.05 7.26 -2.03
CA PRO A 258 21.78 7.39 -3.47
C PRO A 258 21.82 6.05 -4.24
N PHE A 259 22.34 4.99 -3.62
CA PHE A 259 22.35 3.64 -4.19
C PHE A 259 21.01 2.90 -4.02
N LEU A 260 20.06 3.48 -3.25
CA LEU A 260 18.69 2.98 -3.08
C LEU A 260 17.71 3.77 -3.96
N PRO A 261 16.71 3.10 -4.56
CA PRO A 261 15.59 3.77 -5.22
C PRO A 261 14.72 4.51 -4.20
N ARG A 262 13.90 5.47 -4.68
CA ARG A 262 12.90 6.19 -3.84
C ARG A 262 11.95 5.27 -3.09
N ARG A 263 11.67 4.10 -3.66
CA ARG A 263 10.85 3.04 -3.07
C ARG A 263 11.59 1.73 -3.11
N VAL A 264 11.67 1.06 -1.97
CA VAL A 264 12.20 -0.30 -1.89
C VAL A 264 11.01 -1.24 -1.74
N ASP A 265 10.82 -2.11 -2.74
CA ASP A 265 9.65 -2.98 -2.84
C ASP A 265 8.34 -2.23 -2.58
N ASP A 266 8.05 -1.16 -3.34
CA ASP A 266 6.86 -0.29 -3.20
C ASP A 266 6.73 0.52 -1.89
N VAL A 267 7.61 0.33 -0.91
CA VAL A 267 7.61 1.08 0.36
C VAL A 267 8.52 2.31 0.22
N LEU A 268 8.03 3.49 0.62
CA LEU A 268 8.82 4.72 0.61
C LEU A 268 9.99 4.59 1.58
N MET A 269 11.16 5.15 1.22
CA MET A 269 12.32 5.11 2.11
C MET A 269 12.00 5.65 3.51
N SER A 270 11.24 6.76 3.59
CA SER A 270 10.84 7.38 4.85
C SER A 270 10.04 6.46 5.81
N ASP A 271 9.45 5.38 5.31
CA ASP A 271 8.73 4.38 6.11
C ASP A 271 9.62 3.20 6.56
N LEU A 272 10.82 3.05 6.01
CA LEU A 272 11.75 1.93 6.30
C LEU A 272 12.58 2.14 7.57
N ARG A 273 12.62 3.37 8.09
CA ARG A 273 13.38 3.72 9.31
C ARG A 273 14.83 3.26 9.26
N LEU A 274 15.49 3.46 8.12
CA LEU A 274 16.85 2.97 7.87
C LEU A 274 17.87 3.46 8.93
N ALA A 275 17.65 4.64 9.51
CA ALA A 275 18.49 5.21 10.57
C ALA A 275 18.43 4.43 11.90
N GLU A 276 17.33 3.71 12.17
CA GLU A 276 17.13 2.94 13.40
C GLU A 276 17.67 1.49 13.27
N ASP A 277 17.95 1.02 12.04
CA ASP A 277 18.47 -0.33 11.80
C ASP A 277 19.99 -0.40 11.94
N GLY A 278 20.46 -0.98 13.05
CA GLY A 278 21.89 -1.09 13.35
C GLY A 278 22.71 -1.81 12.27
N VAL A 279 22.17 -2.90 11.71
CA VAL A 279 22.84 -3.68 10.66
C VAL A 279 23.02 -2.85 9.38
N PHE A 280 21.98 -2.11 8.97
CA PHE A 280 22.05 -1.21 7.84
C PHE A 280 23.09 -0.09 8.09
N GLN A 281 23.10 0.52 9.28
CA GLN A 281 24.07 1.57 9.62
C GLN A 281 25.52 1.06 9.65
N GLU A 282 25.78 -0.17 10.11
CA GLU A 282 27.10 -0.80 10.04
C GLU A 282 27.58 -0.99 8.59
N LEU A 283 26.68 -1.42 7.71
CA LEU A 283 26.98 -1.56 6.28
C LEU A 283 27.21 -0.20 5.60
N VAL A 284 26.49 0.85 6.01
CA VAL A 284 26.72 2.23 5.54
C VAL A 284 28.11 2.70 5.96
N ALA A 285 28.49 2.52 7.24
CA ALA A 285 29.82 2.88 7.73
C ALA A 285 30.93 2.15 6.96
N ARG A 286 30.73 0.85 6.66
CA ARG A 286 31.65 0.07 5.82
C ARG A 286 31.76 0.65 4.40
N ARG A 287 30.63 0.99 3.78
CA ARG A 287 30.59 1.59 2.44
C ARG A 287 31.30 2.93 2.41
N ASP A 288 31.06 3.78 3.41
CA ASP A 288 31.67 5.11 3.48
C ASP A 288 33.18 5.02 3.71
N ALA A 289 33.66 4.05 4.48
CA ALA A 289 35.08 3.76 4.61
C ALA A 289 35.72 3.31 3.28
N LEU A 290 35.02 2.49 2.48
CA LEU A 290 35.49 2.09 1.15
C LEU A 290 35.54 3.27 0.17
N VAL A 291 34.54 4.15 0.21
CA VAL A 291 34.51 5.37 -0.62
C VAL A 291 35.62 6.34 -0.21
N ALA A 292 35.85 6.51 1.10
CA ALA A 292 36.91 7.37 1.62
C ALA A 292 38.32 6.87 1.26
N ALA A 293 38.49 5.56 1.06
CA ALA A 293 39.76 4.96 0.62
C ALA A 293 40.13 5.26 -0.86
N GLY A 294 39.21 5.87 -1.63
CA GLY A 294 39.48 6.45 -2.95
C GLY A 294 39.16 5.56 -4.16
N PRO A 295 39.23 6.11 -5.40
CA PRO A 295 38.67 5.52 -6.63
C PRO A 295 39.28 4.19 -7.10
N GLY A 296 40.36 3.73 -6.46
CA GLY A 296 41.02 2.44 -6.74
C GLY A 296 40.81 1.38 -5.65
N SER A 297 40.09 1.69 -4.57
CA SER A 297 39.89 0.78 -3.45
C SER A 297 38.73 -0.18 -3.73
N ASN A 298 39.07 -1.41 -4.14
CA ASN A 298 38.19 -2.59 -4.19
C ASN A 298 36.75 -2.33 -4.69
N PRO A 299 36.56 -1.97 -5.97
CA PRO A 299 35.23 -1.69 -6.56
C PRO A 299 34.26 -2.86 -6.42
N GLU A 300 34.78 -4.09 -6.41
CA GLU A 300 34.00 -5.30 -6.17
C GLU A 300 33.43 -5.35 -4.75
N LEU A 301 34.20 -4.95 -3.74
CA LEU A 301 33.74 -4.89 -2.35
C LEU A 301 32.72 -3.78 -2.15
N LEU A 302 32.89 -2.63 -2.81
CA LEU A 302 31.90 -1.56 -2.80
C LEU A 302 30.57 -2.06 -3.39
N THR A 303 30.62 -2.66 -4.57
CA THR A 303 29.44 -3.22 -5.25
C THR A 303 28.77 -4.31 -4.40
N ALA A 304 29.56 -5.18 -3.77
CA ALA A 304 29.05 -6.21 -2.87
C ALA A 304 28.39 -5.60 -1.62
N THR A 305 28.98 -4.55 -1.04
CA THR A 305 28.43 -3.86 0.14
C THR A 305 27.14 -3.13 -0.21
N GLU A 306 27.07 -2.44 -1.35
CA GLU A 306 25.82 -1.83 -1.84
C GLU A 306 24.73 -2.87 -2.12
N ARG A 307 25.10 -4.06 -2.61
CA ARG A 307 24.15 -5.17 -2.76
C ARG A 307 23.62 -5.64 -1.41
N GLN A 308 24.47 -5.74 -0.38
CA GLN A 308 24.04 -6.08 0.98
C GLN A 308 23.11 -5.01 1.56
N LEU A 309 23.42 -3.72 1.36
CA LEU A 309 22.56 -2.61 1.76
C LEU A 309 21.19 -2.66 1.08
N ARG A 310 21.13 -2.88 -0.23
CA ARG A 310 19.87 -3.08 -0.97
C ARG A 310 19.09 -4.28 -0.44
N GLY A 311 19.78 -5.39 -0.14
CA GLY A 311 19.17 -6.57 0.47
C GLY A 311 18.55 -6.26 1.83
N ARG A 312 19.28 -5.59 2.72
CA ARG A 312 18.77 -5.22 4.05
C ARG A 312 17.60 -4.25 3.97
N ALA A 313 17.62 -3.27 3.05
CA ALA A 313 16.49 -2.37 2.84
C ALA A 313 15.24 -3.13 2.35
N SER A 314 15.40 -4.13 1.49
CA SER A 314 14.31 -5.01 1.04
C SER A 314 13.74 -5.86 2.18
N GLU A 315 14.59 -6.37 3.08
CA GLU A 315 14.13 -7.06 4.30
C GLU A 315 13.29 -6.14 5.21
N LEU A 316 13.71 -4.88 5.39
CA LEU A 316 12.97 -3.88 6.17
C LEU A 316 11.62 -3.54 5.51
N ALA A 317 11.59 -3.41 4.18
CA ALA A 317 10.36 -3.21 3.42
C ALA A 317 9.39 -4.37 3.58
N ALA A 318 9.91 -5.61 3.52
CA ALA A 318 9.11 -6.81 3.74
C ALA A 318 8.55 -6.89 5.18
N ALA A 319 9.36 -6.54 6.18
CA ALA A 319 8.92 -6.48 7.57
C ALA A 319 7.84 -5.42 7.79
N ASN A 320 7.99 -4.23 7.19
CA ASN A 320 7.00 -3.16 7.22
C ASN A 320 5.66 -3.63 6.63
N LYS A 321 5.69 -4.22 5.42
CA LYS A 321 4.50 -4.81 4.78
C LYS A 321 3.85 -5.91 5.61
N ALA A 322 4.64 -6.78 6.25
CA ALA A 322 4.13 -7.86 7.09
C ALA A 322 3.38 -7.32 8.32
N VAL A 323 3.90 -6.26 8.94
CA VAL A 323 3.22 -5.58 10.06
C VAL A 323 1.91 -4.95 9.60
N ASP A 324 1.89 -4.29 8.45
CA ASP A 324 0.68 -3.66 7.92
C ASP A 324 -0.37 -4.70 7.47
N ALA A 325 0.08 -5.82 6.89
CA ALA A 325 -0.79 -6.96 6.56
C ALA A 325 -1.45 -7.53 7.83
N PHE A 326 -0.66 -7.79 8.88
CA PHE A 326 -1.18 -8.30 10.15
C PHE A 326 -2.25 -7.38 10.75
N ARG A 327 -2.02 -6.06 10.75
CA ARG A 327 -2.99 -5.07 11.24
C ARG A 327 -4.28 -5.10 10.43
N THR A 328 -4.14 -5.11 9.11
CA THR A 328 -5.29 -5.17 8.20
C THR A 328 -6.08 -6.47 8.36
N ASP A 329 -5.40 -7.60 8.62
CA ASP A 329 -6.04 -8.89 8.91
C ASP A 329 -6.85 -8.85 10.22
N GLU A 330 -6.31 -8.23 11.27
CA GLU A 330 -7.03 -8.05 12.54
C GLU A 330 -8.29 -7.20 12.35
N ASP A 331 -8.19 -6.07 11.65
CA ASP A 331 -9.33 -5.20 11.34
C ASP A 331 -10.37 -5.93 10.48
N GLU A 332 -9.93 -6.65 9.45
CA GLU A 332 -10.80 -7.43 8.58
C GLU A 332 -11.49 -8.56 9.34
N ALA A 333 -10.81 -9.21 10.30
CA ALA A 333 -11.42 -10.23 11.14
C ALA A 333 -12.54 -9.66 12.01
N VAL A 334 -12.39 -8.43 12.51
CA VAL A 334 -13.46 -7.70 13.21
C VAL A 334 -14.62 -7.40 12.26
N ARG A 335 -14.32 -6.85 11.07
CA ARG A 335 -15.32 -6.49 10.06
C ARG A 335 -16.09 -7.71 9.54
N ALA A 336 -15.42 -8.84 9.35
CA ALA A 336 -16.04 -10.09 8.91
C ALA A 336 -17.03 -10.67 9.95
N ARG A 337 -16.75 -10.51 11.25
CA ARG A 337 -17.67 -10.87 12.35
C ARG A 337 -18.81 -9.88 12.52
N ASN A 338 -18.61 -8.64 12.06
CA ASN A 338 -19.55 -7.54 12.13
C ASN A 338 -19.88 -6.97 10.75
N PRO A 339 -20.63 -7.69 9.88
CA PRO A 339 -20.91 -7.25 8.50
C PRO A 339 -21.74 -5.96 8.36
N PHE A 340 -22.12 -5.35 9.48
CA PHE A 340 -22.78 -4.04 9.54
C PHE A 340 -21.78 -2.87 9.58
N LEU A 341 -20.48 -3.16 9.74
CA LEU A 341 -19.39 -2.22 9.56
C LEU A 341 -18.97 -2.24 8.08
N GLU A 342 -18.98 -1.07 7.44
CA GLU A 342 -18.71 -0.97 6.00
C GLU A 342 -17.20 -1.01 5.69
N SER A 343 -16.40 -0.34 6.50
CA SER A 343 -14.94 -0.18 6.38
C SER A 343 -14.20 -0.88 7.52
N ASN A 344 -12.89 -1.12 7.34
CA ASN A 344 -11.99 -1.61 8.40
C ASN A 344 -11.64 -0.52 9.43
N GLU A 345 -12.13 0.69 9.23
CA GLU A 345 -12.03 1.79 10.17
C GLU A 345 -13.38 2.43 10.42
N VAL A 346 -13.51 3.02 11.60
CA VAL A 346 -14.63 3.89 11.95
C VAL A 346 -14.03 5.19 12.44
N LYS A 347 -14.43 6.33 11.87
CA LYS A 347 -13.90 7.65 12.24
C LYS A 347 -12.37 7.71 12.13
N LEU A 348 -11.80 7.06 11.11
CA LEU A 348 -10.35 6.92 10.87
C LEU A 348 -9.59 6.22 12.00
N VAL A 349 -10.29 5.39 12.79
CA VAL A 349 -9.73 4.54 13.84
C VAL A 349 -9.89 3.07 13.45
N PRO A 350 -8.79 2.27 13.44
CA PRO A 350 -8.81 0.83 13.13
C PRO A 350 -9.79 0.03 13.97
N CYS A 351 -10.53 -0.88 13.32
CA CYS A 351 -11.52 -1.76 13.93
C CYS A 351 -10.99 -2.55 15.13
N ALA A 352 -9.83 -3.17 15.01
CA ALA A 352 -9.18 -3.97 16.04
C ALA A 352 -8.81 -3.15 17.29
N SER A 353 -8.57 -1.84 17.13
CA SER A 353 -8.13 -0.97 18.22
C SER A 353 -9.18 -0.75 19.32
N TRP A 354 -10.47 -0.86 19.00
CA TRP A 354 -11.57 -0.73 19.96
C TRP A 354 -12.15 -2.07 20.42
N VAL A 355 -12.04 -3.14 19.63
CA VAL A 355 -12.56 -4.47 20.01
C VAL A 355 -11.86 -5.06 21.24
N SER A 356 -10.57 -4.80 21.41
CA SER A 356 -9.81 -5.24 22.59
C SER A 356 -10.33 -4.66 23.91
N ARG A 357 -11.21 -3.65 23.86
CA ARG A 357 -11.83 -2.97 25.01
C ARG A 357 -13.37 -3.01 24.93
N ALA A 358 -13.95 -4.06 24.35
CA ALA A 358 -15.38 -4.21 24.19
C ALA A 358 -16.10 -3.97 25.53
N THR A 359 -16.76 -2.81 25.63
CA THR A 359 -17.50 -2.43 26.84
C THR A 359 -18.66 -3.39 27.06
N PRO A 360 -19.10 -3.63 28.32
CA PRO A 360 -20.21 -4.54 28.62
C PRO A 360 -21.46 -4.29 27.77
N THR A 361 -21.74 -3.01 27.47
CA THR A 361 -22.82 -2.58 26.58
C THR A 361 -22.69 -3.09 25.15
N TYR A 362 -21.49 -3.00 24.56
CA TYR A 362 -21.24 -3.53 23.22
C TYR A 362 -21.40 -5.06 23.18
N ALA A 363 -20.88 -5.75 24.20
CA ALA A 363 -21.02 -7.20 24.31
C ALA A 363 -22.49 -7.63 24.44
N ALA A 364 -23.30 -6.88 25.21
CA ALA A 364 -24.73 -7.13 25.34
C ALA A 364 -25.47 -6.99 23.99
N LEU A 365 -25.25 -5.88 23.27
CA LEU A 365 -25.84 -5.64 21.95
C LEU A 365 -25.37 -6.68 20.91
N ALA A 366 -24.09 -7.08 20.96
CA ALA A 366 -23.57 -8.12 20.07
C ALA A 366 -24.24 -9.47 20.33
N ASN A 367 -24.46 -9.83 21.60
CA ASN A 367 -25.17 -11.04 21.98
C ASN A 367 -26.66 -11.00 21.58
N GLU A 368 -27.33 -9.87 21.81
CA GLU A 368 -28.71 -9.64 21.36
C GLU A 368 -28.83 -9.82 19.84
N ARG A 369 -27.92 -9.21 19.08
CA ARG A 369 -27.87 -9.40 17.62
C ARG A 369 -27.71 -10.86 17.23
N LEU A 370 -26.82 -11.62 17.89
CA LEU A 370 -26.63 -13.05 17.62
C LEU A 370 -27.91 -13.86 17.88
N GLN A 371 -28.67 -13.52 18.93
CA GLN A 371 -29.98 -14.15 19.21
C GLN A 371 -31.00 -13.81 18.13
N LEU A 372 -31.12 -12.54 17.74
CA LEU A 372 -32.05 -12.11 16.70
C LEU A 372 -31.73 -12.76 15.34
N MET A 373 -30.44 -12.99 15.05
CA MET A 373 -29.96 -13.64 13.82
C MET A 373 -30.37 -15.11 13.69
N GLN A 374 -30.91 -15.75 14.74
CA GLN A 374 -31.52 -17.09 14.62
C GLN A 374 -32.76 -17.09 13.71
N SER A 375 -33.42 -15.94 13.52
CA SER A 375 -34.57 -15.79 12.63
C SER A 375 -34.52 -14.43 11.89
N PRO A 376 -33.60 -14.27 10.93
CA PRO A 376 -33.21 -12.96 10.42
C PRO A 376 -34.29 -12.28 9.57
N VAL A 377 -35.17 -13.06 8.94
CA VAL A 377 -36.29 -12.53 8.14
C VAL A 377 -37.38 -11.95 9.06
N ARG A 378 -37.74 -12.69 10.12
CA ARG A 378 -38.73 -12.25 11.11
C ARG A 378 -38.22 -11.06 11.93
N ASN A 379 -36.95 -11.10 12.31
CA ASN A 379 -36.34 -10.11 13.19
C ASN A 379 -35.65 -8.97 12.41
N ALA A 380 -35.94 -8.78 11.12
CA ALA A 380 -35.19 -7.87 10.26
C ALA A 380 -35.12 -6.44 10.82
N ALA A 381 -36.24 -5.90 11.30
CA ALA A 381 -36.30 -4.55 11.89
C ALA A 381 -35.53 -4.45 13.21
N ALA A 382 -35.66 -5.45 14.09
CA ALA A 382 -34.93 -5.50 15.36
C ALA A 382 -33.42 -5.62 15.12
N ILE A 383 -33.00 -6.47 14.18
CA ILE A 383 -31.59 -6.60 13.78
C ILE A 383 -31.05 -5.26 13.27
N ALA A 384 -31.80 -4.56 12.42
CA ALA A 384 -31.39 -3.26 11.92
C ALA A 384 -31.22 -2.23 13.05
N ALA A 385 -32.14 -2.21 14.01
CA ALA A 385 -32.06 -1.34 15.18
C ALA A 385 -30.86 -1.68 16.10
N THR A 386 -30.64 -2.96 16.40
CA THR A 386 -29.49 -3.41 17.19
C THR A 386 -28.17 -3.12 16.48
N GLU A 387 -28.10 -3.29 15.16
CA GLU A 387 -26.93 -2.95 14.35
C GLU A 387 -26.66 -1.44 14.31
N GLU A 388 -27.70 -0.60 14.29
CA GLU A 388 -27.56 0.85 14.42
C GLU A 388 -27.01 1.24 15.79
N ALA A 389 -27.53 0.64 16.87
CA ALA A 389 -27.00 0.85 18.21
C ALA A 389 -25.54 0.39 18.34
N LEU A 390 -25.18 -0.73 17.69
CA LEU A 390 -23.79 -1.20 17.62
C LEU A 390 -22.90 -0.21 16.85
N ARG A 391 -23.33 0.33 15.71
CA ARG A 391 -22.59 1.36 14.97
C ARG A 391 -22.36 2.60 15.82
N GLY A 392 -23.41 3.15 16.43
CA GLY A 392 -23.30 4.30 17.32
C GLY A 392 -22.31 4.06 18.47
N ARG A 393 -22.35 2.86 19.08
CA ARG A 393 -21.39 2.52 20.14
C ARG A 393 -19.95 2.41 19.65
N VAL A 394 -19.73 1.88 18.44
CA VAL A 394 -18.40 1.81 17.83
C VAL A 394 -17.88 3.21 17.52
N GLU A 395 -18.72 4.12 17.01
CA GLU A 395 -18.37 5.51 16.77
C GLU A 395 -17.96 6.23 18.06
N GLU A 396 -18.73 6.08 19.15
CA GLU A 396 -18.37 6.63 20.47
C GLU A 396 -16.99 6.13 20.94
N LEU A 397 -16.72 4.83 20.79
CA LEU A 397 -15.44 4.24 21.15
C LEU A 397 -14.30 4.76 20.27
N ALA A 398 -14.54 4.93 18.97
CA ALA A 398 -13.57 5.47 18.04
C ALA A 398 -13.23 6.94 18.35
N LEU A 399 -14.23 7.78 18.66
CA LEU A 399 -14.01 9.17 19.05
C LEU A 399 -13.28 9.28 20.40
N ALA A 400 -13.69 8.49 21.40
CA ALA A 400 -13.02 8.44 22.69
C ALA A 400 -11.58 7.94 22.59
N ARG A 401 -11.33 7.03 21.63
CA ARG A 401 -9.99 6.65 21.22
C ARG A 401 -9.31 7.89 20.64
N ALA A 402 -9.68 8.41 19.48
CA ALA A 402 -9.06 9.61 18.88
C ALA A 402 -8.67 10.72 19.90
N ALA A 403 -9.59 11.13 20.77
CA ALA A 403 -9.33 12.14 21.80
C ALA A 403 -8.23 11.75 22.81
N ALA A 404 -8.14 10.48 23.21
CA ALA A 404 -7.09 10.02 24.11
C ALA A 404 -5.69 10.03 23.45
N GLU A 405 -5.61 9.90 22.12
CA GLU A 405 -4.34 10.04 21.39
C GLU A 405 -3.93 11.49 21.28
N ASP A 406 -4.87 12.41 21.05
CA ASP A 406 -4.58 13.85 21.08
C ASP A 406 -3.99 14.27 22.43
N VAL A 407 -4.50 13.72 23.54
CA VAL A 407 -3.93 13.94 24.89
C VAL A 407 -2.51 13.39 25.00
N LEU A 408 -2.25 12.21 24.44
CA LEU A 408 -0.90 11.61 24.45
C LEU A 408 0.08 12.40 23.59
N LEU A 409 -0.33 12.85 22.40
CA LEU A 409 0.47 13.66 21.50
C LEU A 409 0.77 15.04 22.12
N ALA A 410 -0.21 15.64 22.80
CA ALA A 410 0.01 16.89 23.53
C ALA A 410 1.01 16.70 24.70
N LYS A 411 0.92 15.58 25.42
CA LYS A 411 1.84 15.26 26.52
C LYS A 411 3.24 14.89 26.04
N TYR A 412 3.33 14.25 24.88
CA TYR A 412 4.56 13.72 24.30
C TYR A 412 4.69 14.11 22.82
N PRO A 413 5.02 15.38 22.51
CA PRO A 413 5.04 15.90 21.14
C PRO A 413 6.02 15.18 20.20
N PHE A 414 7.05 14.53 20.74
CA PHE A 414 8.00 13.75 19.94
C PHE A 414 7.35 12.53 19.27
N PHE A 415 6.22 12.02 19.77
CA PHE A 415 5.46 11.00 19.05
C PHE A 415 4.89 11.53 17.74
N ALA A 416 4.61 12.84 17.66
CA ALA A 416 4.15 13.48 16.42
C ALA A 416 5.26 13.55 15.35
N THR A 417 6.52 13.40 15.73
CA THR A 417 7.66 13.39 14.78
C THR A 417 8.08 11.98 14.36
N LEU A 418 7.49 10.93 14.94
CA LEU A 418 7.80 9.55 14.55
C LEU A 418 6.94 9.13 13.34
N PRO A 419 7.55 8.82 12.17
CA PRO A 419 6.81 8.41 10.98
C PRO A 419 6.16 7.03 11.15
N GLY A 420 4.85 6.90 10.89
CA GLY A 420 4.12 5.62 10.92
C GLY A 420 3.72 5.06 12.29
N LEU A 421 4.08 5.73 13.40
CA LEU A 421 3.61 5.38 14.74
C LEU A 421 2.32 6.15 15.05
N CYS A 422 1.20 5.44 15.08
CA CYS A 422 0.00 5.87 15.77
C CYS A 422 0.21 5.62 17.27
N CYS A 423 -0.16 6.54 18.17
CA CYS A 423 0.03 6.34 19.63
C CYS A 423 -0.66 5.06 20.13
N TRP A 424 -1.64 4.55 19.38
CA TRP A 424 -2.30 3.25 19.57
C TRP A 424 -1.38 2.03 19.54
N GLN A 425 -0.19 2.15 18.95
CA GLN A 425 0.78 1.08 18.83
C GLN A 425 1.62 0.90 20.10
N MET A 426 1.58 1.87 21.03
CA MET A 426 2.21 1.74 22.34
C MET A 426 1.19 1.17 23.32
N ARG A 427 1.38 -0.09 23.71
CA ARG A 427 0.74 -0.64 24.93
C ARG A 427 1.35 0.09 26.13
N ILE A 428 0.81 1.26 26.47
CA ILE A 428 1.09 1.95 27.74
C ILE A 428 0.07 1.47 28.78
#